data_AF-A0A955N743-F1
#
_entry.id   AF-A0A955N743-F1
#
_cell.length_a   1.000
_cell.length_b   1.000
_cell.length_c   1.000
_cell.angle_alpha   90.00
_cell.angle_beta   90.00
_cell.angle_gamma   90.00
#
_symmetry.space_group_name_H-M   'P 1'
#
loop_
_entity.id
_entity.type
_entity.pdbx_description
1 polymer ?
#
loop_
_entity_poly.entity_id
_entity_poly.type
_entity_poly.pdbx_seq_one_letter_code
_entity_poly.pdbx_strand_id
1 'polypeptide(L)'
;MTEYLGDIVGYVAASPISISGGTQHWYGLGPISVKPECQRQGVGSQPMQQALTELRKLGATGCVVLGEPQYYGRFGFKAEP
;
A
#
# COMPACT_ATOMS: atom_id res chain seq x y z
N MET A 1 -5.47 -8.20 0.57
CA MET A 1 -5.60 -9.01 -0.66
C MET A 1 -7.04 -8.92 -1.10
N THR A 2 -7.30 -8.93 -2.40
CA THR A 2 -8.65 -8.87 -2.97
C THR A 2 -8.88 -10.08 -3.87
N GLU A 3 -10.01 -10.75 -3.64
CA GLU A 3 -10.42 -11.95 -4.38
C GLU A 3 -11.71 -11.66 -5.16
N TYR A 4 -11.83 -12.24 -6.35
CA TYR A 4 -13.03 -12.18 -7.18
C TYR A 4 -13.28 -13.56 -7.80
N LEU A 5 -14.47 -14.13 -7.58
CA LEU A 5 -14.84 -15.48 -8.05
C LEU A 5 -13.81 -16.59 -7.68
N GLY A 6 -13.17 -16.47 -6.52
CA GLY A 6 -12.16 -17.43 -6.04
C GLY A 6 -10.73 -17.17 -6.54
N ASP A 7 -10.55 -16.17 -7.39
CA ASP A 7 -9.24 -15.76 -7.89
C ASP A 7 -8.69 -14.55 -7.14
N ILE A 8 -7.42 -14.59 -6.77
CA ILE A 8 -6.71 -13.41 -6.25
C ILE A 8 -6.50 -12.43 -7.42
N VAL A 9 -7.16 -11.28 -7.36
CA VAL A 9 -7.10 -10.23 -8.40
C VAL A 9 -6.27 -9.02 -7.97
N GLY A 10 -5.99 -8.88 -6.68
CA GLY A 10 -5.23 -7.76 -6.13
C GLY A 10 -4.44 -8.12 -4.87
N TYR A 11 -3.21 -7.63 -4.77
CA TYR A 11 -2.30 -7.88 -3.65
C TYR A 11 -1.54 -6.62 -3.27
N VAL A 12 -1.29 -6.46 -1.96
CA VAL A 12 -0.34 -5.48 -1.41
C VAL A 12 0.33 -6.11 -0.19
N ALA A 13 1.63 -5.87 -0.05
CA ALA A 13 2.38 -6.22 1.14
C ALA A 13 2.86 -4.98 1.89
N ALA A 14 2.99 -5.14 3.20
CA ALA A 14 3.60 -4.16 4.09
C ALA A 14 4.70 -4.85 4.91
N SER A 15 5.84 -4.20 5.08
CA SER A 15 6.96 -4.73 5.86
C SER A 15 7.55 -3.63 6.76
N PRO A 16 8.02 -3.94 7.97
CA PRO A 16 8.71 -2.96 8.81
C PRO A 16 9.97 -2.44 8.14
N ILE A 17 10.24 -1.15 8.28
CA ILE A 17 11.49 -0.51 7.81
C ILE A 17 12.13 0.30 8.94
N SER A 18 13.43 0.53 8.81
CA SER A 18 14.17 1.43 9.69
C SER A 18 14.37 2.78 9.00
N ILE A 19 14.11 3.87 9.71
CA ILE A 19 14.42 5.23 9.25
C ILE A 19 15.59 5.78 10.06
N SER A 20 16.57 6.34 9.36
CA SER A 20 17.68 7.07 9.95
C SER A 20 17.15 8.20 10.83
N GLY A 21 17.48 8.19 12.12
CA GLY A 21 16.91 9.10 13.13
C GLY A 21 16.18 8.40 14.28
N GLY A 22 16.08 7.06 14.24
CA GLY A 22 15.58 6.26 15.36
C GLY A 22 14.05 6.16 15.45
N THR A 23 13.33 6.72 14.49
CA THR A 23 11.87 6.63 14.42
C THR A 23 11.46 5.18 14.18
N GLN A 24 10.61 4.65 15.06
CA GLN A 24 10.11 3.28 15.01
C GLN A 24 8.72 3.18 14.39
N HIS A 25 8.25 1.94 14.16
CA HIS A 25 6.93 1.65 13.60
C HIS A 25 6.66 2.30 12.24
N TRP A 26 7.69 2.34 11.38
CA TRP A 26 7.55 2.69 9.97
C TRP A 26 7.49 1.45 9.09
N TYR A 27 6.75 1.56 7.99
CA TYR A 27 6.51 0.44 7.09
C TYR A 27 6.76 0.82 5.64
N GLY A 28 7.36 -0.08 4.88
CA GLY A 28 7.43 -0.02 3.42
C GLY A 28 6.26 -0.77 2.82
N LEU A 29 5.59 -0.17 1.83
CA LEU A 29 4.55 -0.82 1.05
C LEU A 29 5.09 -1.28 -0.30
N GLY A 30 4.87 -2.54 -0.63
CA GLY A 30 5.27 -3.11 -1.91
C GLY A 30 5.53 -4.62 -1.85
N PRO A 31 5.31 -5.34 -2.97
CA PRO A 31 4.71 -4.85 -4.20
C PRO A 31 3.20 -4.59 -4.05
N ILE A 32 2.66 -3.71 -4.89
CA ILE A 32 1.22 -3.66 -5.19
C ILE A 32 1.00 -4.29 -6.56
N SER A 33 0.05 -5.20 -6.66
CA SER A 33 -0.17 -5.98 -7.89
C SER A 33 -1.66 -6.15 -8.13
N VAL A 34 -2.07 -6.02 -9.39
CA VAL A 34 -3.44 -6.25 -9.85
C VAL A 34 -3.37 -7.02 -11.15
N LYS A 35 -4.18 -8.07 -11.29
CA LYS A 35 -4.29 -8.83 -12.55
C LYS A 35 -4.57 -7.85 -13.71
N PRO A 36 -3.89 -7.96 -14.87
CA PRO A 36 -4.04 -7.03 -15.98
C PRO A 36 -5.50 -6.79 -16.39
N GLU A 37 -6.30 -7.86 -16.44
CA GLU A 37 -7.72 -7.83 -16.80
C GLU A 37 -8.59 -7.03 -15.80
N CYS A 38 -8.09 -6.82 -14.57
CA CYS A 38 -8.77 -6.12 -13.48
C CYS A 38 -8.21 -4.72 -13.20
N GLN A 39 -7.22 -4.26 -14.00
CA GLN A 39 -6.65 -2.93 -13.86
C GLN A 39 -7.64 -1.84 -14.26
N ARG A 40 -7.43 -0.61 -13.76
CA ARG A 40 -8.25 0.59 -14.00
C ARG A 40 -9.73 0.48 -13.58
N GLN A 41 -10.12 -0.61 -12.93
CA GLN A 41 -11.47 -0.83 -12.38
C GLN A 41 -11.56 -0.55 -10.88
N GLY A 42 -10.54 0.11 -10.30
CA GLY A 42 -10.48 0.40 -8.85
C GLY A 42 -10.03 -0.76 -7.97
N VAL A 43 -9.80 -1.96 -8.53
CA VAL A 43 -9.41 -3.17 -7.79
C VAL A 43 -8.13 -2.97 -6.95
N GLY A 44 -7.12 -2.26 -7.47
CA GLY A 44 -5.90 -1.97 -6.72
C GLY A 44 -6.08 -1.02 -5.53
N SER A 45 -7.18 -0.26 -5.49
CA SER A 45 -7.42 0.71 -4.41
C SER A 45 -7.91 0.05 -3.12
N GLN A 46 -8.69 -1.03 -3.23
CA GLN A 46 -9.19 -1.78 -2.08
C GLN A 46 -8.07 -2.39 -1.21
N PRO A 47 -7.13 -3.20 -1.75
CA PRO A 47 -6.09 -3.81 -0.92
C PRO A 47 -5.18 -2.74 -0.32
N MET A 48 -4.92 -1.64 -1.03
CA MET A 48 -4.17 -0.50 -0.50
C MET A 48 -4.84 0.16 0.71
N GLN A 49 -6.14 0.47 0.61
CA GLN A 49 -6.89 1.06 1.73
C GLN A 49 -6.96 0.12 2.94
N GLN A 50 -7.10 -1.18 2.69
CA GLN A 50 -7.06 -2.19 3.73
C GLN A 50 -5.70 -2.22 4.43
N ALA A 51 -4.59 -2.26 3.68
CA ALA A 51 -3.25 -2.24 4.26
C ALA A 51 -3.01 -0.99 5.12
N LEU A 52 -3.40 0.18 4.65
CA LEU A 52 -3.30 1.42 5.43
C LEU A 52 -4.14 1.40 6.71
N THR A 53 -5.31 0.78 6.66
CA THR A 53 -6.18 0.61 7.83
C THR A 53 -5.53 -0.31 8.87
N GLU A 54 -4.94 -1.43 8.43
CA GLU A 54 -4.23 -2.35 9.33
C GLU A 54 -2.97 -1.72 9.92
N LEU A 55 -2.19 -0.97 9.12
CA LEU A 55 -1.03 -0.23 9.63
C LEU A 55 -1.43 0.77 10.73
N ARG A 56 -2.56 1.48 10.57
CA ARG A 56 -3.07 2.38 11.62
C ARG A 56 -3.43 1.62 12.90
N LYS A 57 -4.07 0.44 12.78
CA LYS A 57 -4.40 -0.41 13.95
C LYS A 57 -3.14 -0.91 14.67
N LEU A 58 -2.07 -1.17 13.93
CA LEU A 58 -0.77 -1.57 14.47
C LEU A 58 0.01 -0.41 15.11
N GLY A 59 -0.55 0.82 15.13
CA GLY A 59 0.14 2.00 15.67
C GLY A 59 1.29 2.49 14.80
N ALA A 60 1.23 2.25 13.48
CA ALA A 60 2.24 2.74 12.55
C ALA A 60 2.39 4.27 12.65
N THR A 61 3.63 4.73 12.78
CA THR A 61 3.96 6.17 12.78
C THR A 61 3.97 6.73 11.37
N GLY A 62 4.26 5.89 10.38
CA GLY A 62 4.23 6.26 8.97
C GLY A 62 4.41 5.06 8.05
N CYS A 63 4.24 5.30 6.76
CA CYS A 63 4.58 4.34 5.73
C CYS A 63 5.10 5.03 4.48
N VAL A 64 6.00 4.35 3.76
CA VAL A 64 6.60 4.82 2.51
C VAL A 64 6.29 3.84 1.39
N VAL A 65 6.28 4.35 0.16
CA VAL A 65 6.08 3.56 -1.05
C VAL A 65 6.94 4.13 -2.17
N LEU A 66 7.44 3.25 -3.04
CA LEU A 66 8.13 3.66 -4.25
C LEU A 66 7.20 3.49 -5.45
N GLY A 67 7.06 4.54 -6.26
CA GLY A 67 6.39 4.49 -7.55
C GLY A 67 5.70 5.79 -7.91
N GLU A 68 4.62 5.69 -8.69
CA GLU A 68 4.02 6.83 -9.39
C GLU A 68 3.24 7.77 -8.43
N PRO A 69 3.67 9.05 -8.28
CA PRO A 69 3.08 9.98 -7.31
C PRO A 69 1.58 10.24 -7.48
N GLN A 70 1.08 10.34 -8.71
CA GLN A 70 -0.34 10.61 -8.97
C GLN A 70 -1.20 9.42 -8.52
N TYR A 71 -0.72 8.19 -8.73
CA TYR A 71 -1.40 7.00 -8.26
C TYR A 71 -1.47 6.94 -6.72
N TYR A 72 -0.32 7.09 -6.04
CA TYR A 72 -0.27 6.96 -4.58
C TYR A 72 -0.83 8.17 -3.84
N GLY A 73 -0.82 9.35 -4.45
CA GLY A 73 -1.45 10.56 -3.92
C GLY A 73 -2.93 10.39 -3.62
N ARG A 74 -3.62 9.50 -4.35
CA ARG A 74 -5.02 9.12 -4.08
C ARG A 74 -5.27 8.53 -2.69
N PHE A 75 -4.22 8.03 -2.02
CA PHE A 75 -4.29 7.45 -0.68
C PHE A 75 -3.66 8.34 0.40
N GLY A 76 -3.26 9.57 0.05
CA GLY A 76 -2.67 10.53 0.97
C GLY A 76 -1.14 10.49 1.07
N PHE A 77 -0.45 9.73 0.20
CA PHE A 77 1.00 9.83 0.07
C PHE A 77 1.39 11.18 -0.54
N LYS A 78 2.53 11.70 -0.09
CA LYS A 78 3.17 12.87 -0.67
C LYS A 78 4.51 12.45 -1.25
N ALA A 79 4.81 12.93 -2.45
CA ALA A 79 6.14 12.74 -3.02
C ALA A 79 7.11 13.63 -2.23
N GLU A 80 8.13 13.01 -1.64
CA GLU A 80 9.29 13.71 -1.10
C GLU A 80 10.30 13.85 -2.26
N PRO A 81 10.64 15.08 -2.67
CA PRO A 81 11.61 15.35 -3.73
C PRO A 81 13.06 15.08 -3.32
#